data_AF-A0A291DT56-F1
#
_entry.id   AF-A0A291DT56-F1
#
_cell.length_a   1.000
_cell.length_b   1.000
_cell.length_c   1.000
_cell.angle_alpha   90.00
_cell.angle_beta   90.00
_cell.angle_gamma   90.00
#
_symmetry.space_group_name_H-M   'P 1'
#
loop_
_entity.id
_entity.type
_entity.pdbx_description
1 polymer ?
#
loop_
_entity_poly.entity_id
_entity_poly.type
_entity_poly.pdbx_seq_one_letter_code
_entity_poly.pdbx_strand_id
1 'polypeptide(L)'
;MRTTPNYREIFCKRLRASRLASGLSQKKLGMLAGIDEFAASARINRYERGIHEVDVQTAQHLATVLNVPLAYFYADDDQLAELILAFGRSISQK
;
A
#
# COMPACT_ATOMS: atom_id res chain seq x y z
N MET A 1 -18.59 -20.14 9.78
CA MET A 1 -17.24 -19.86 10.29
C MET A 1 -16.83 -18.48 9.83
N ARG A 2 -16.46 -17.57 10.73
CA ARG A 2 -15.76 -16.34 10.32
C ARG A 2 -14.33 -16.75 9.99
N THR A 3 -13.98 -16.76 8.71
CA THR A 3 -12.58 -16.93 8.28
C THR A 3 -11.81 -15.70 8.70
N THR A 4 -10.71 -15.88 9.43
CA THR A 4 -9.82 -14.78 9.80
C THR A 4 -9.23 -14.16 8.53
N PRO A 5 -9.29 -12.82 8.36
CA PRO A 5 -8.71 -12.17 7.19
C PRO A 5 -7.19 -12.41 7.11
N ASN A 6 -6.69 -12.75 5.93
CA ASN A 6 -5.26 -12.83 5.68
C ASN A 6 -4.71 -11.42 5.38
N TYR A 7 -4.33 -10.69 6.42
CA TYR A 7 -3.87 -9.29 6.29
C TYR A 7 -2.62 -9.13 5.43
N ARG A 8 -1.79 -10.18 5.28
CA ARG A 8 -0.66 -10.16 4.35
C ARG A 8 -1.16 -10.07 2.90
N GLU A 9 -2.12 -10.91 2.51
CA GLU A 9 -2.70 -10.89 1.17
C GLU A 9 -3.48 -9.60 0.91
N ILE A 10 -4.21 -9.10 1.91
CA ILE A 10 -4.92 -7.82 1.83
C ILE A 10 -3.94 -6.68 1.59
N PHE A 11 -2.85 -6.60 2.36
CA PHE A 11 -1.80 -5.61 2.16
C PHE A 11 -1.24 -5.66 0.74
N CYS A 12 -0.93 -6.86 0.23
CA CYS A 12 -0.42 -7.05 -1.13
C CYS A 12 -1.39 -6.51 -2.19
N LYS A 13 -2.69 -6.85 -2.06
CA LYS A 13 -3.77 -6.40 -2.95
C LYS A 13 -3.86 -4.87 -2.93
N ARG A 14 -3.94 -4.29 -1.74
CA ARG A 14 -4.13 -2.84 -1.54
C ARG A 14 -2.92 -2.04 -2.02
N LEU A 15 -1.70 -2.46 -1.67
CA LEU A 15 -0.45 -1.82 -2.13
C LEU A 15 -0.40 -1.74 -3.66
N ARG A 16 -0.65 -2.88 -4.33
CA ARG A 16 -0.65 -2.94 -5.79
C ARG A 16 -1.74 -2.07 -6.41
N ALA A 17 -2.95 -2.11 -5.86
CA ALA A 17 -4.08 -1.31 -6.33
C ALA A 17 -3.76 0.19 -6.24
N SER A 18 -3.32 0.68 -5.07
CA SER A 18 -2.95 2.09 -4.90
C SER A 18 -1.78 2.49 -5.80
N ARG A 19 -0.76 1.63 -5.97
CA ARG A 19 0.38 1.94 -6.85
C ARG A 19 -0.06 2.15 -8.29
N LEU A 20 -0.91 1.26 -8.78
CA LEU A 20 -1.43 1.35 -10.15
C LEU A 20 -2.32 2.59 -10.31
N ALA A 21 -3.16 2.90 -9.33
CA ALA A 21 -3.99 4.10 -9.33
C ALA A 21 -3.16 5.40 -9.34
N SER A 22 -2.00 5.41 -8.67
CA SER A 22 -1.04 6.53 -8.69
C SER A 22 -0.16 6.57 -9.97
N GLY A 23 -0.30 5.61 -10.88
CA GLY A 23 0.50 5.54 -12.12
C GLY A 23 1.98 5.22 -11.91
N LEU A 24 2.38 4.71 -10.74
CA LEU A 24 3.78 4.47 -10.40
C LEU A 24 4.25 3.07 -10.83
N SER A 25 5.46 2.97 -11.37
CA SER A 25 6.15 1.69 -11.50
C SER A 25 6.63 1.20 -10.13
N GLN A 26 6.91 -0.11 -10.00
CA GLN A 26 7.48 -0.68 -8.77
C GLN A 26 8.80 0.01 -8.40
N LYS A 27 9.68 0.23 -9.39
CA LYS A 27 10.94 0.98 -9.20
C LYS A 27 10.68 2.40 -8.70
N LYS A 28 9.76 3.14 -9.32
CA LYS A 28 9.48 4.53 -8.95
C LYS A 28 8.90 4.64 -7.54
N LEU A 29 7.94 3.77 -7.19
CA LEU A 29 7.40 3.70 -5.83
C LEU A 29 8.51 3.44 -4.80
N GLY A 30 9.36 2.43 -5.06
CA GLY A 30 10.43 2.09 -4.13
C GLY A 30 11.40 3.24 -3.92
N MET A 31 11.85 3.91 -4.99
CA MET A 31 12.73 5.08 -4.88
C MET A 31 12.09 6.22 -4.08
N LEU A 32 10.81 6.54 -4.36
CA LEU A 32 10.08 7.58 -3.62
C LEU A 32 9.88 7.22 -2.15
N ALA A 33 9.78 5.93 -1.83
CA ALA A 33 9.68 5.42 -0.46
C ALA A 33 11.05 5.29 0.25
N GLY A 34 12.13 5.85 -0.32
CA GLY A 34 13.47 5.83 0.27
C GLY A 34 14.20 4.49 0.14
N ILE A 35 13.73 3.59 -0.74
CA ILE A 35 14.43 2.36 -1.06
C ILE A 35 15.53 2.68 -2.07
N ASP A 36 16.74 2.14 -1.84
CA ASP A 36 17.85 2.20 -2.78
C ASP A 36 17.41 1.85 -4.22
N GLU A 37 17.88 2.63 -5.20
CA GLU A 37 17.44 2.54 -6.59
C GLU A 37 17.60 1.13 -7.19
N PHE A 38 18.70 0.46 -6.87
CA PHE A 38 19.02 -0.87 -7.40
C PHE A 38 18.16 -1.96 -6.75
N ALA A 39 17.68 -1.72 -5.52
CA ALA A 39 16.79 -2.62 -4.80
C ALA A 39 15.29 -2.31 -4.97
N ALA A 40 14.93 -1.11 -5.41
CA ALA A 40 13.58 -0.56 -5.37
C ALA A 40 12.54 -1.45 -6.06
N SER A 41 12.78 -1.83 -7.32
CA SER A 41 11.85 -2.66 -8.08
C SER A 41 11.63 -4.03 -7.43
N ALA A 42 12.73 -4.70 -7.07
CA ALA A 42 12.69 -6.04 -6.50
C ALA A 42 12.03 -6.06 -5.12
N ARG A 43 12.27 -5.05 -4.28
CA ARG A 43 11.70 -4.95 -2.94
C ARG A 43 10.18 -4.70 -2.98
N ILE A 44 9.71 -3.77 -3.81
CA ILE A 44 8.27 -3.56 -4.03
C ILE A 44 7.60 -4.80 -4.63
N ASN A 45 8.24 -5.46 -5.60
CA ASN A 45 7.73 -6.70 -6.18
C ASN A 45 7.50 -7.80 -5.12
N ARG A 46 8.47 -7.98 -4.22
CA ARG A 46 8.35 -8.96 -3.13
C ARG A 46 7.24 -8.59 -2.14
N TYR A 47 6.98 -7.31 -1.90
CA TYR A 47 5.85 -6.88 -1.09
C TYR A 47 4.51 -7.14 -1.80
N GLU A 48 4.36 -6.78 -3.07
CA GLU A 48 3.12 -7.02 -3.82
C GLU A 48 2.79 -8.50 -4.04
N ARG A 49 3.81 -9.37 -4.03
CA ARG A 49 3.64 -10.83 -4.11
C ARG A 49 3.50 -11.49 -2.73
N GLY A 50 3.61 -10.70 -1.66
CA GLY A 50 3.63 -11.21 -0.31
C GLY A 50 4.78 -12.16 -0.05
N ILE A 51 5.94 -12.01 -0.70
CA ILE A 51 7.14 -12.81 -0.39
C ILE A 51 7.76 -12.34 0.92
N HIS A 52 7.81 -11.02 1.15
CA HIS A 52 8.22 -10.43 2.42
C HIS A 52 7.08 -9.63 3.03
N GLU A 53 7.00 -9.72 4.35
CA GLU A 53 6.17 -8.84 5.15
C GLU A 53 6.78 -7.44 5.21
N VAL A 54 5.92 -6.43 5.28
CA VAL A 54 6.29 -5.03 5.39
C VAL A 54 6.06 -4.61 6.83
N ASP A 55 7.09 -4.06 7.48
CA ASP A 55 6.91 -3.44 8.79
C ASP A 55 6.03 -2.18 8.70
N VAL A 56 5.42 -1.79 9.82
CA VAL A 56 4.47 -0.67 9.87
C VAL A 56 5.12 0.65 9.44
N GLN A 57 6.41 0.86 9.71
CA GLN A 57 7.11 2.10 9.34
C GLN A 57 7.26 2.23 7.82
N THR A 58 7.70 1.15 7.17
CA THR A 58 7.80 1.05 5.72
C THR A 58 6.42 1.16 5.08
N ALA A 59 5.39 0.53 5.67
CA ALA A 59 4.01 0.68 5.21
C ALA A 59 3.56 2.15 5.29
N GLN A 60 3.86 2.87 6.36
CA GLN A 60 3.55 4.29 6.51
C GLN A 60 4.25 5.16 5.45
N HIS A 61 5.52 4.87 5.13
CA HIS A 61 6.22 5.56 4.04
C HIS A 61 5.57 5.30 2.68
N LEU A 62 5.21 4.05 2.38
CA LEU A 62 4.50 3.70 1.15
C LEU A 62 3.16 4.41 1.06
N ALA A 63 2.38 4.44 2.15
CA ALA A 63 1.10 5.13 2.23
C ALA A 63 1.24 6.64 1.96
N THR A 64 2.28 7.26 2.52
CA THR A 64 2.60 8.68 2.31
C THR A 64 2.91 8.97 0.85
N VAL A 65 3.77 8.16 0.22
CA VAL A 65 4.12 8.32 -1.21
C VAL A 65 2.91 8.11 -2.12
N LEU A 66 2.04 7.16 -1.78
CA LEU A 66 0.85 6.83 -2.55
C LEU A 66 -0.33 7.76 -2.25
N ASN A 67 -0.16 8.69 -1.29
CA ASN A 67 -1.21 9.60 -0.82
C ASN A 67 -2.50 8.86 -0.42
N VAL A 68 -2.36 7.78 0.34
CA VAL A 68 -3.48 6.99 0.90
C VAL A 68 -3.34 6.88 2.42
N PRO A 69 -4.43 6.83 3.19
CA PRO A 69 -4.33 6.55 4.63
C PRO A 69 -3.73 5.17 4.89
N LEU A 70 -2.85 5.02 5.89
CA LEU A 70 -2.22 3.72 6.24
C LEU A 70 -3.25 2.59 6.43
N ALA A 71 -4.40 2.91 7.05
CA ALA A 71 -5.48 1.96 7.29
C ALA A 71 -6.00 1.29 6.01
N TYR A 72 -5.88 1.95 4.84
CA TYR A 72 -6.29 1.40 3.55
C TYR A 72 -5.60 0.06 3.25
N PHE A 73 -4.33 -0.10 3.63
CA PHE A 73 -3.59 -1.34 3.38
C PHE A 73 -4.13 -2.55 4.14
N TYR A 74 -4.93 -2.34 5.18
CA TYR A 74 -5.44 -3.41 6.04
C TYR A 74 -6.97 -3.52 5.99
N ALA A 75 -7.63 -2.80 5.08
CA ALA A 75 -9.06 -2.92 4.84
C ALA A 75 -9.34 -4.18 4.01
N ASP A 76 -9.90 -5.20 4.65
CA ASP A 76 -10.26 -6.48 4.03
C ASP A 76 -11.48 -6.36 3.10
N ASP A 77 -12.47 -5.57 3.51
CA ASP A 77 -13.64 -5.24 2.71
C ASP A 77 -13.37 -4.13 1.69
N ASP A 78 -13.84 -4.32 0.45
CA ASP A 78 -13.63 -3.36 -0.64
C ASP A 78 -14.42 -2.06 -0.46
N GLN A 79 -15.62 -2.10 0.14
CA GLN A 79 -16.39 -0.89 0.40
C GLN A 79 -15.74 -0.06 1.51
N LEU A 80 -15.27 -0.71 2.57
CA LEU A 80 -14.50 -0.06 3.64
C LEU A 80 -13.24 0.60 3.10
N ALA A 81 -12.51 -0.08 2.21
CA ALA A 81 -11.31 0.47 1.58
C ALA A 81 -11.61 1.75 0.79
N GLU A 82 -12.70 1.78 0.02
CA GLU A 82 -13.14 2.98 -0.71
C GLU A 82 -13.55 4.11 0.23
N LEU A 83 -14.24 3.81 1.34
CA LEU A 83 -14.59 4.80 2.35
C LEU A 83 -13.35 5.41 3.01
N ILE A 84 -12.34 4.60 3.32
CA ILE A 84 -11.06 5.08 3.87
C ILE A 84 -10.38 6.03 2.87
N LEU A 85 -10.34 5.67 1.58
CA LEU A 85 -9.77 6.54 0.56
C LEU A 85 -10.55 7.86 0.41
N ALA A 86 -11.89 7.79 0.43
CA ALA A 86 -12.74 8.98 0.35
C ALA A 86 -12.52 9.92 1.54
N PHE A 87 -12.38 9.36 2.74
CA PHE A 87 -12.04 10.11 3.94
C PHE A 87 -10.64 10.74 3.88
N GLY A 88 -9.64 10.00 3.38
CA GLY A 88 -8.29 10.56 3.18
C GLY A 88 -8.29 11.77 2.25
N ARG A 89 -9.04 11.71 1.15
CA ARG A 89 -9.19 12.82 0.18
C ARG A 89 -9.91 14.04 0.75
N SER A 90 -10.79 13.87 1.74
CA SER A 90 -11.50 15.00 2.35
C SER A 90 -10.64 15.77 3.35
N ILE A 91 -9.65 15.12 3.98
CA ILE A 91 -8.71 15.75 4.92
C ILE A 91 -7.59 16.49 4.19
N SER A 92 -7.07 15.95 3.09
CA SER A 92 -5.97 16.59 2.33
C SER A 92 -6.36 17.85 1.55
N GLN A 93 -7.62 18.29 1.61
CA GLN A 93 -8.10 19.56 1.01
C GLN A 93 -8.16 20.73 2.00
N LYS A 94 -7.51 20.60 3.16
CA LYS A 94 -7.32 21.69 4.13
C LYS A 94 -5.93 22.29 4.05
#